data_AF-A0A354IC86-F1
#
_entry.id   AF-A0A354IC86-F1
#
_cell.length_a   1.000
_cell.length_b   1.000
_cell.length_c   1.000
_cell.angle_alpha   90.00
_cell.angle_beta   90.00
_cell.angle_gamma   90.00
#
_symmetry.space_group_name_H-M   'P 1'
#
loop_
_entity.id
_entity.type
_entity.pdbx_description
1 polymer ?
#
loop_
_entity_poly.entity_id
_entity_poly.type
_entity_poly.pdbx_seq_one_letter_code
_entity_poly.pdbx_strand_id
1 'polypeptide(L)' 'MEFNHKPVLLDEVIDGLAIKADGIYVDGTLGGAGHGSAVCSRLG' A
#
# COMPACT_ATOMS: atom_id res chain seq x y z
N MET A 1 0.24 24.02 10.16
CA MET A 1 -0.15 22.96 9.21
C MET A 1 0.74 21.78 9.52
N GLU A 2 0.19 20.69 10.03
CA GLU A 2 1.00 19.50 10.34
C GLU A 2 1.36 18.76 9.05
N PHE A 3 2.56 18.21 9.00
CA PHE A 3 3.01 17.38 7.88
C PHE A 3 2.28 16.04 7.93
N ASN A 4 1.72 15.62 6.79
CA ASN A 4 1.17 14.28 6.61
C ASN A 4 1.87 13.60 5.43
N HIS A 5 2.55 12.49 5.70
CA HIS A 5 3.26 11.73 4.69
C HIS A 5 2.29 11.06 3.72
N LYS A 6 2.49 11.25 2.41
CA LYS A 6 1.74 10.58 1.36
C LYS A 6 2.66 9.63 0.59
N PRO A 7 2.29 8.35 0.44
CA PRO A 7 3.09 7.41 -0.35
C PRO A 7 3.17 7.87 -1.80
N VAL A 8 4.36 7.81 -2.39
CA VAL A 8 4.58 8.18 -3.80
C VAL A 8 3.97 7.11 -4.70
N LEU A 9 3.23 7.54 -5.73
CA LEU A 9 2.54 6.68 -6.69
C LEU A 9 1.62 5.63 -6.03
N LEU A 10 0.88 6.04 -5.00
CA LEU A 10 0.02 5.12 -4.25
C LEU A 10 -1.00 4.42 -5.16
N ASP A 11 -1.72 5.17 -5.99
CA ASP A 11 -2.80 4.65 -6.80
C ASP A 11 -2.26 3.71 -7.89
N GLU A 12 -1.16 4.09 -8.56
CA GLU A 12 -0.51 3.26 -9.57
C GLU A 12 0.03 1.94 -9.01
N VAL A 13 0.57 1.95 -7.78
CA VAL A 13 1.04 0.73 -7.11
C VAL A 13 -0.13 -0.19 -6.79
N ILE A 14 -1.24 0.35 -6.29
CA ILE A 14 -2.43 -0.44 -5.98
C ILE A 14 -3.02 -1.05 -7.25
N ASP A 15 -3.20 -0.23 -8.29
CA ASP A 15 -3.78 -0.68 -9.55
C ASP A 15 -2.87 -1.72 -10.22
N GLY A 16 -1.55 -1.50 -10.21
CA GLY A 16 -0.56 -2.40 -10.78
C GLY A 16 -0.39 -3.73 -10.03
N LEU A 17 -0.56 -3.73 -8.71
CA LEU A 17 -0.52 -4.97 -7.91
C LEU A 17 -1.75 -5.86 -8.10
N ALA A 18 -2.83 -5.33 -8.69
CA ALA A 18 -4.09 -6.05 -8.94
C ALA A 18 -4.51 -6.92 -7.73
N ILE A 19 -4.63 -6.26 -6.58
CA ILE A 19 -4.73 -6.93 -5.27
C ILE A 19 -5.93 -7.89 -5.23
N LYS A 20 -5.68 -9.12 -4.78
CA LYS A 20 -6.68 -10.15 -4.49
C LYS A 20 -6.96 -10.16 -3.00
N ALA A 21 -8.23 -10.27 -2.63
CA ALA A 21 -8.66 -10.21 -1.22
C ALA A 21 -8.03 -11.31 -0.34
N ASP A 22 -7.72 -12.46 -0.93
CA ASP A 22 -7.07 -13.62 -0.29
C ASP A 22 -5.57 -13.73 -0.62
N GLY A 23 -5.00 -12.69 -1.24
CA GLY A 23 -3.61 -12.69 -1.68
C GLY A 23 -2.60 -12.50 -0.53
N ILE A 24 -1.37 -12.97 -0.76
CA ILE A 24 -0.24 -12.77 0.14
C ILE A 24 0.76 -11.84 -0.55
N TYR A 25 1.11 -10.73 0.10
CA TYR A 25 1.95 -9.67 -0.44
C TYR A 25 3.17 -9.44 0.44
N VAL A 26 4.28 -9.03 -0.17
CA VAL A 26 5.52 -8.67 0.52
C VAL A 26 5.80 -7.20 0.26
N ASP A 27 5.85 -6.40 1.32
CA ASP A 27 6.42 -5.05 1.25
C ASP A 27 7.93 -5.13 1.51
N GLY A 28 8.72 -5.10 0.44
CA GLY A 28 10.19 -5.18 0.52
C GLY A 28 10.85 -3.89 1.04
N THR A 29 10.08 -2.82 1.25
CA THR A 29 10.59 -1.47 1.53
C THR A 29 9.71 -0.71 2.54
N LEU A 30 9.15 -1.43 3.53
CA LEU A 30 8.06 -0.98 4.42
C LEU A 30 8.04 0.53 4.75
N GLY A 31 9.17 1.11 5.16
CA GLY A 31 9.26 2.52 5.49
C GLY A 31 8.22 2.93 6.55
N GLY A 32 7.44 3.97 6.27
CA GLY A 32 6.32 4.40 7.11
C GLY A 32 5.03 3.57 6.96
N ALA A 33 5.10 2.38 6.35
CA ALA A 33 3.99 1.46 6.09
C ALA A 33 2.85 2.03 5.23
N GLY A 34 3.11 3.08 4.44
CA GLY A 34 2.08 3.75 3.65
C GLY A 34 1.49 2.88 2.55
N HIS A 35 2.33 2.27 1.71
CA HIS A 35 1.88 1.31 0.69
C HIS A 35 1.38 0.02 1.32
N GLY A 36 2.11 -0.55 2.28
CA GLY A 36 1.67 -1.75 3.01
C GLY A 36 0.29 -1.62 3.65
N SER A 37 -0.02 -0.49 4.30
CA SER A 37 -1.34 -0.25 4.91
C SER A 37 -2.47 -0.20 3.87
N ALA A 38 -2.20 0.40 2.71
CA ALA A 38 -3.16 0.45 1.61
C ALA A 38 -3.37 -0.93 0.96
N VAL A 39 -2.34 -1.80 0.95
CA VAL A 39 -2.50 -3.20 0.53
C VAL A 39 -3.38 -3.94 1.54
N CYS A 40 -3.06 -3.85 2.83
CA CYS A 40 -3.81 -4.52 3.90
C CYS A 40 -5.28 -4.11 3.93
N SER A 41 -5.62 -2.85 3.64
CA SER A 41 -7.02 -2.39 3.62
C SER A 41 -7.88 -3.01 2.50
N ARG A 42 -7.27 -3.77 1.58
CA ARG A 42 -7.93 -4.46 0.46
C ARG A 42 -7.97 -5.98 0.64
N LEU A 43 -7.36 -6.50 1.71
CA LEU A 43 -7.43 -7.91 2.08
C LEU A 43 -8.70 -8.19 2.89
N GLY A 44 -9.17 -9.45 2.82
CA GLY A 44 -10.37 -9.94 3.50
C GLY A 44 -10.12 -10.43 4.92
#